data_AF-A0A935R399-F1
#
_entry.id   AF-A0A935R399-F1
#
_cell.length_a   1.000
_cell.length_b   1.000
_cell.length_c   1.000
_cell.angle_alpha   90.00
_cell.angle_beta   90.00
_cell.angle_gamma   90.00
#
_symmetry.space_group_name_H-M   'P 1'
#
loop_
_entity.id
_entity.type
_entity.pdbx_description
1 polymer ?
#
loop_
_entity_poly.entity_id
_entity_poly.type
_entity_poly.pdbx_seq_one_letter_code
_entity_poly.pdbx_strand_id
1 'polypeptide(L)'
;MSRWPRSRLIEARWGVPTSDLWRTPPWLVEAVRLLLADDGLDLSLDACAFPEDSVAPALVSPEENGLCSLLGRARRWGRRWNPPYSSPMPWALKAVSEWRLGAASVALVPACTGARWWAELVNPAARISLLRGRVAFLHPDTGRAVSGTRFDSRPRLAGCGARGARRGDRS
;
A
#
# COMPACT_ATOMS: atom_id res chain seq x y z
N MET A 1 28.62 -6.93 15.20
CA MET A 1 27.65 -6.56 14.16
C MET A 1 27.65 -7.63 13.08
N SER A 2 26.48 -8.09 12.62
CA SER A 2 26.37 -9.11 11.55
C SER A 2 27.10 -8.65 10.29
N ARG A 3 27.82 -9.54 9.62
CA ARG A 3 28.51 -9.26 8.34
C ARG A 3 27.56 -9.16 7.15
N TRP A 4 26.28 -9.45 7.34
CA TRP A 4 25.29 -9.54 6.26
C TRP A 4 24.47 -8.26 6.14
N PRO A 5 24.15 -7.79 4.92
CA PRO A 5 23.20 -6.70 4.71
C PRO A 5 21.87 -6.98 5.40
N ARG A 6 21.19 -5.93 5.89
CA ARG A 6 19.91 -6.05 6.60
C ARG A 6 18.86 -6.74 5.73
N SER A 7 18.81 -6.40 4.44
CA SER A 7 17.92 -7.02 3.46
C SER A 7 18.05 -8.55 3.43
N ARG A 8 19.28 -9.08 3.50
CA ARG A 8 19.54 -10.52 3.52
C ARG A 8 19.10 -11.20 4.81
N LEU A 9 19.21 -10.50 5.94
CA LEU A 9 18.71 -11.01 7.22
C LEU A 9 17.18 -11.09 7.21
N ILE A 10 16.52 -10.10 6.61
CA ILE A 10 15.06 -10.11 6.41
C ILE A 10 14.66 -11.25 5.47
N GLU A 11 15.34 -11.41 4.34
CA GLU A 11 15.09 -12.50 3.38
C GLU A 11 15.22 -13.86 4.05
N ALA A 12 16.28 -14.10 4.82
CA ALA A 12 16.49 -15.37 5.52
C ALA A 12 15.43 -15.66 6.59
N ARG A 13 14.94 -14.63 7.29
CA ARG A 13 13.96 -14.79 8.37
C ARG A 13 12.51 -14.89 7.86
N TRP A 14 12.16 -14.10 6.86
CA TRP A 14 10.77 -13.90 6.43
C TRP A 14 10.46 -14.41 5.02
N GLY A 15 11.47 -14.89 4.29
CA GLY A 15 11.31 -15.36 2.91
C GLY A 15 10.94 -14.25 1.91
N VAL A 16 11.09 -12.98 2.29
CA VAL A 16 10.80 -11.84 1.42
C VAL A 16 12.05 -11.51 0.61
N PRO A 17 12.01 -11.56 -0.73
CA PRO A 17 13.19 -11.31 -1.54
C PRO A 17 13.62 -9.84 -1.41
N THR A 18 14.92 -9.58 -1.54
CA THR A 18 15.48 -8.21 -1.41
C THR A 18 14.86 -7.22 -2.40
N SER A 19 14.40 -7.69 -3.57
CA SER A 19 13.70 -6.87 -4.58
C SER A 19 12.32 -6.35 -4.13
N ASP A 20 11.72 -6.93 -3.09
CA ASP A 20 10.45 -6.48 -2.53
C ASP A 20 10.63 -5.56 -1.31
N LEU A 21 11.86 -5.36 -0.84
CA LEU A 21 12.17 -4.49 0.30
C LEU A 21 12.44 -3.03 -0.10
N TRP A 22 12.21 -2.68 -1.37
CA TRP A 22 12.46 -1.34 -1.89
C TRP A 22 11.48 -0.33 -1.31
N ARG A 23 12.02 0.82 -0.87
CA ARG A 23 11.24 1.80 -0.11
C ARG A 23 10.77 2.93 -1.01
N THR A 24 9.54 3.36 -0.77
CA THR A 24 8.97 4.48 -1.51
C THR A 24 9.69 5.80 -1.14
N PRO A 25 10.07 6.64 -2.13
CA PRO A 25 10.71 7.91 -1.85
C PRO A 25 9.83 8.88 -1.06
N PRO A 26 10.38 9.64 -0.08
CA PRO A 26 9.60 10.58 0.74
C PRO A 26 8.79 11.60 -0.07
N TRP A 27 9.35 12.14 -1.16
CA TRP A 27 8.64 13.08 -2.03
C TRP A 27 7.35 12.49 -2.60
N LEU A 28 7.37 11.19 -2.92
CA LEU A 28 6.23 10.51 -3.52
C LEU A 28 5.14 10.28 -2.47
N VAL A 29 5.54 9.99 -1.22
CA VAL A 29 4.63 9.88 -0.07
C VAL A 29 3.90 11.18 0.15
N GLU A 30 4.65 12.28 0.25
CA GLU A 30 4.09 13.60 0.51
C GLU A 30 3.16 14.05 -0.63
N ALA A 31 3.53 13.77 -1.88
CA ALA A 31 2.66 14.03 -3.02
C ALA A 31 1.34 13.25 -2.97
N VAL A 32 1.32 11.99 -2.48
CA VAL A 32 0.04 11.27 -2.26
C VAL A 32 -0.75 11.95 -1.15
N ARG A 33 -0.08 12.25 -0.02
CA ARG A 33 -0.74 12.84 1.15
C ARG A 33 -1.47 14.13 0.78
N LEU A 34 -0.80 15.01 0.06
CA LEU A 34 -1.37 16.26 -0.42
C LEU A 34 -2.52 16.04 -1.42
N LEU A 35 -2.38 15.09 -2.35
CA LEU A 35 -3.42 14.77 -3.33
C LEU A 35 -4.71 14.23 -2.67
N LEU A 36 -4.60 13.60 -1.51
CA LEU A 36 -5.71 12.95 -0.81
C LEU A 36 -6.17 13.70 0.43
N ALA A 37 -5.64 14.90 0.67
CA ALA A 37 -5.97 15.71 1.84
C ALA A 37 -7.48 16.00 1.89
N ASP A 38 -8.08 16.35 0.75
CA ASP A 38 -9.52 16.64 0.63
C ASP A 38 -10.41 15.40 0.79
N ASP A 39 -9.85 14.20 0.60
CA ASP A 39 -10.55 12.92 0.74
C ASP A 39 -10.59 12.44 2.21
N GLY A 40 -9.99 13.18 3.14
CA GLY A 40 -9.96 12.84 4.57
C GLY A 40 -9.09 11.62 4.90
N LEU A 41 -8.13 11.27 4.02
CA LEU A 41 -7.28 10.09 4.18
C LEU A 41 -5.91 10.47 4.76
N ASP A 42 -5.63 10.08 6.01
CA ASP A 42 -4.42 10.58 6.72
C ASP A 42 -3.12 9.78 6.46
N LEU A 43 -3.20 8.64 5.76
CA LEU A 43 -2.06 7.76 5.39
C LEU A 43 -1.11 7.40 6.55
N SER A 44 -1.60 7.38 7.78
CA SER A 44 -0.78 7.24 8.99
C SER A 44 -0.35 5.80 9.32
N LEU A 45 -0.89 4.80 8.62
CA LEU A 45 -0.58 3.38 8.86
C LEU A 45 0.08 2.73 7.64
N ASP A 46 1.34 2.31 7.80
CA ASP A 46 2.08 1.50 6.82
C ASP A 46 1.87 0.00 7.10
N ALA A 47 1.31 -0.73 6.15
CA ALA A 47 1.03 -2.16 6.33
C ALA A 47 2.09 -3.07 5.69
N CYS A 48 3.04 -2.51 4.93
CA CYS A 48 4.00 -3.27 4.13
C CYS A 48 5.46 -2.93 4.45
N ALA A 49 5.72 -2.41 5.65
CA ALA A 49 7.05 -1.97 6.06
C ALA A 49 7.58 -2.74 7.26
N PHE A 50 8.89 -2.87 7.31
CA PHE A 50 9.60 -3.18 8.56
C PHE A 50 9.74 -1.92 9.41
N PRO A 51 9.91 -2.02 10.74
CA PRO A 51 9.98 -0.86 11.63
C PRO A 51 10.97 0.23 11.19
N GLU A 52 12.15 -0.16 10.70
CA GLU A 52 13.20 0.78 10.27
C GLU A 52 12.94 1.41 8.88
N ASP A 53 11.94 0.91 8.16
CA ASP A 53 11.59 1.34 6.80
C ASP A 53 10.27 2.10 6.73
N SER A 54 9.51 2.10 7.82
CA SER A 54 8.20 2.74 7.86
C SER A 54 8.32 4.22 7.55
N VAL A 55 7.46 4.67 6.65
CA VAL A 55 7.32 6.06 6.22
C VAL A 55 6.03 6.67 6.76
N ALA A 56 5.35 5.98 7.68
CA ALA A 56 4.16 6.42 8.37
C ALA A 56 4.36 6.36 9.90
N PRO A 57 3.64 7.19 10.69
CA PRO A 57 3.73 7.23 12.15
C PRO A 57 3.43 5.88 12.83
N ALA A 58 2.54 5.08 12.25
CA ALA A 58 2.22 3.74 12.71
C ALA A 58 2.53 2.71 11.62
N LEU A 59 2.88 1.49 12.03
CA LEU A 59 3.00 0.35 11.13
C LEU A 59 2.22 -0.87 11.63
N VAL A 60 1.97 -1.79 10.70
CA VAL A 60 1.66 -3.20 11.01
C VAL A 60 2.97 -3.95 10.94
N SER A 61 3.39 -4.55 12.05
CA SER A 61 4.68 -5.24 12.09
C SER A 61 4.67 -6.49 11.20
N PRO A 62 5.84 -6.94 10.72
CA PRO A 62 5.96 -8.22 10.03
C PRO A 62 5.35 -9.39 10.81
N GLU A 63 5.48 -9.39 12.14
CA GLU A 63 4.88 -10.37 13.05
C GLU A 63 3.33 -10.27 13.07
N GLU A 64 2.77 -9.06 13.05
CA GLU A 64 1.32 -8.84 13.00
C GLU A 64 0.71 -9.28 11.65
N ASN A 65 1.54 -9.35 10.59
CA ASN A 65 1.20 -9.70 9.22
C ASN A 65 0.10 -8.78 8.63
N GLY A 66 0.53 -7.87 7.76
CA GLY A 66 -0.38 -6.95 7.06
C GLY A 66 -1.50 -7.60 6.26
N LEU A 67 -1.41 -8.89 5.91
CA LEU A 67 -2.51 -9.61 5.24
C LEU A 67 -3.64 -10.06 6.19
N CYS A 68 -3.39 -10.13 7.50
CA CYS A 68 -4.39 -10.44 8.53
C CYS A 68 -5.33 -9.25 8.79
N SER A 69 -6.52 -9.48 9.35
CA SER A 69 -7.55 -8.44 9.51
C SER A 69 -7.09 -7.23 10.35
N LEU A 70 -7.23 -6.02 9.80
CA LEU A 70 -6.81 -4.75 10.46
C LEU A 70 -8.01 -3.85 10.81
N LEU A 71 -9.24 -4.37 10.72
CA LEU A 71 -10.49 -3.59 10.69
C LEU A 71 -10.66 -2.59 11.85
N GLY A 72 -10.18 -2.91 13.05
CA GLY A 72 -10.25 -2.01 14.21
C GLY A 72 -9.33 -0.78 14.10
N ARG A 73 -8.14 -0.94 13.51
CA ARG A 73 -7.20 0.17 13.25
C ARG A 73 -7.61 0.92 11.97
N ALA A 74 -8.09 0.18 10.97
CA ALA A 74 -8.43 0.65 9.63
C ALA A 74 -9.55 1.71 9.53
N ARG A 75 -10.48 1.76 10.48
CA ARG A 75 -11.59 2.74 10.47
C ARG A 75 -11.17 4.15 10.90
N ARG A 76 -10.05 4.26 11.62
CA ARG A 76 -9.50 5.54 12.11
C ARG A 76 -8.41 6.10 11.20
N TRP A 77 -7.75 5.25 10.42
CA TRP A 77 -6.51 5.57 9.71
C TRP A 77 -6.59 5.22 8.23
N GLY A 78 -6.12 6.13 7.38
CA GLY A 78 -5.88 5.82 5.98
C GLY A 78 -4.70 4.86 5.86
N ARG A 79 -4.89 3.70 5.22
CA ARG A 79 -3.78 2.75 5.03
C ARG A 79 -2.98 3.08 3.79
N ARG A 80 -1.66 2.94 3.90
CA ARG A 80 -0.76 2.98 2.76
C ARG A 80 -0.02 1.67 2.62
N TRP A 81 -0.03 1.16 1.40
CA TRP A 81 0.63 -0.08 1.03
C TRP A 81 1.66 0.16 -0.07
N ASN A 82 2.87 -0.33 0.16
CA ASN A 82 3.86 -0.61 -0.86
C ASN A 82 4.09 -2.13 -0.83
N PRO A 83 3.11 -2.94 -1.29
CA PRO A 83 3.19 -4.38 -1.17
C PRO A 83 4.40 -4.94 -1.93
N PRO A 84 4.86 -6.15 -1.57
CA PRO A 84 5.79 -6.91 -2.39
C PRO A 84 5.33 -6.92 -3.85
N TYR A 85 6.17 -6.39 -4.73
CA TYR A 85 5.85 -6.23 -6.14
C TYR A 85 5.82 -7.56 -6.87
N SER A 86 6.50 -8.57 -6.34
CA SER A 86 6.40 -9.96 -6.80
C SER A 86 5.01 -10.60 -6.56
N SER A 87 4.22 -10.08 -5.61
CA SER A 87 2.94 -10.67 -5.21
C SER A 87 1.88 -9.61 -4.84
N PRO A 88 1.38 -8.82 -5.81
CA PRO A 88 0.42 -7.75 -5.55
C PRO A 88 -1.02 -8.23 -5.32
N MET A 89 -1.40 -9.42 -5.82
CA MET A 89 -2.79 -9.92 -5.80
C MET A 89 -3.37 -10.09 -4.39
N PRO A 90 -2.69 -10.73 -3.41
CA PRO A 90 -3.24 -10.89 -2.05
C PRO A 90 -3.56 -9.55 -1.39
N TRP A 91 -2.73 -8.54 -1.65
CA TRP A 91 -2.96 -7.19 -1.19
C TRP A 91 -4.17 -6.58 -1.88
N ALA A 92 -4.27 -6.63 -3.21
CA ALA A 92 -5.46 -6.14 -3.92
C ALA A 92 -6.77 -6.76 -3.39
N LEU A 93 -6.80 -8.08 -3.17
CA LEU A 93 -7.93 -8.78 -2.54
C LEU A 93 -8.26 -8.23 -1.15
N LYS A 94 -7.23 -8.05 -0.32
CA LYS A 94 -7.39 -7.49 1.01
C LYS A 94 -7.96 -6.08 0.96
N ALA A 95 -7.47 -5.20 0.09
CA ALA A 95 -7.94 -3.82 0.06
C ALA A 95 -9.40 -3.76 -0.36
N VAL A 96 -9.79 -4.55 -1.35
CA VAL A 96 -11.20 -4.68 -1.76
C VAL A 96 -12.05 -5.20 -0.61
N SER A 97 -11.56 -6.20 0.14
CA SER A 97 -12.28 -6.78 1.28
C SER A 97 -12.46 -5.77 2.42
N GLU A 98 -11.41 -5.04 2.79
CA GLU A 98 -11.48 -4.01 3.84
C GLU A 98 -12.29 -2.80 3.38
N TRP A 99 -12.23 -2.47 2.09
CA TRP A 99 -13.04 -1.42 1.49
C TRP A 99 -14.54 -1.69 1.60
N ARG A 100 -14.97 -2.92 1.31
CA ARG A 100 -16.36 -3.37 1.51
C ARG A 100 -16.85 -3.24 2.95
N LEU A 101 -15.93 -3.15 3.91
CA LEU A 101 -16.21 -3.00 5.34
C LEU A 101 -16.07 -1.55 5.84
N GLY A 102 -15.87 -0.60 4.92
CA GLY A 102 -15.84 0.84 5.16
C GLY A 102 -14.45 1.43 5.37
N ALA A 103 -13.37 0.67 5.12
CA ALA A 103 -12.02 1.20 5.22
C ALA A 103 -11.54 1.83 3.90
N ALA A 104 -10.60 2.75 3.97
CA ALA A 104 -9.93 3.31 2.79
C ALA A 104 -8.43 2.97 2.80
N SER A 105 -7.87 2.74 1.61
CA SER A 105 -6.45 2.40 1.46
C SER A 105 -5.88 2.92 0.14
N VAL A 106 -4.58 3.16 0.13
CA VAL A 106 -3.81 3.53 -1.06
C VAL A 106 -2.72 2.50 -1.26
N ALA A 107 -2.62 1.96 -2.46
CA ALA A 107 -1.58 1.03 -2.83
C ALA A 107 -0.71 1.62 -3.96
N LEU A 108 0.58 1.37 -3.88
CA LEU A 108 1.53 1.56 -4.97
C LEU A 108 1.91 0.17 -5.47
N VAL A 109 1.46 -0.20 -6.67
CA VAL A 109 1.68 -1.55 -7.24
C VAL A 109 2.18 -1.39 -8.68
N PRO A 110 2.56 -2.47 -9.40
CA PRO A 110 2.93 -2.37 -10.81
C PRO A 110 1.70 -2.29 -11.74
N ALA A 111 1.84 -1.57 -12.86
CA ALA A 111 0.82 -1.28 -13.87
C ALA A 111 0.46 -2.51 -14.72
N CYS A 112 -0.01 -3.56 -14.09
CA CYS A 112 -0.28 -4.83 -14.74
C CYS A 112 -1.70 -4.84 -15.34
N THR A 113 -2.04 -3.87 -16.19
CA THR A 113 -3.41 -3.67 -16.71
C THR A 113 -3.96 -4.87 -17.49
N GLY A 114 -3.08 -5.69 -18.07
CA GLY A 114 -3.46 -6.96 -18.73
C GLY A 114 -3.55 -8.17 -17.80
N ALA A 115 -3.18 -8.05 -16.52
CA ALA A 115 -3.24 -9.16 -15.58
C ALA A 115 -4.67 -9.37 -15.07
N ARG A 116 -5.06 -10.63 -14.90
CA ARG A 116 -6.40 -11.02 -14.42
C ARG A 116 -6.78 -10.35 -13.09
N TRP A 117 -5.87 -10.37 -12.10
CA TRP A 117 -6.13 -9.76 -10.79
C TRP A 117 -6.36 -8.25 -10.89
N TRP A 118 -5.71 -7.56 -11.83
CA TRP A 118 -5.92 -6.14 -12.06
C TRP A 118 -7.32 -5.90 -12.63
N ALA A 119 -7.69 -6.66 -13.67
CA ALA A 119 -9.00 -6.56 -14.29
C ALA A 119 -10.15 -6.88 -13.32
N GLU A 120 -10.01 -7.90 -12.48
CA GLU A 120 -11.08 -8.37 -11.58
C GLU A 120 -11.15 -7.59 -10.26
N LEU A 121 -10.02 -7.08 -9.74
CA LEU A 121 -9.97 -6.46 -8.41
C LEU A 121 -9.69 -4.97 -8.44
N VAL A 122 -8.80 -4.51 -9.32
CA VAL A 122 -8.37 -3.11 -9.34
C VAL A 122 -9.32 -2.27 -10.18
N ASN A 123 -9.53 -2.62 -11.45
CA ASN A 123 -10.39 -1.85 -12.36
C ASN A 123 -11.79 -1.54 -11.80
N PRO A 124 -12.52 -2.48 -11.18
CA PRO A 124 -13.89 -2.20 -10.70
C PRO A 124 -13.94 -1.50 -9.35
N ALA A 125 -12.86 -1.48 -8.55
CA ALA A 125 -12.89 -0.98 -7.18
C ALA A 125 -12.00 0.24 -6.94
N ALA A 126 -11.07 0.55 -7.86
CA ALA A 126 -10.01 1.53 -7.67
C ALA A 126 -10.19 2.78 -8.53
N ARG A 127 -9.98 3.96 -7.93
CA ARG A 127 -9.58 5.18 -8.64
C ARG A 127 -8.09 5.09 -8.97
N ILE A 128 -7.75 4.92 -10.25
CA ILE A 128 -6.35 4.71 -10.68
C ILE A 128 -5.68 6.05 -10.99
N SER A 129 -4.38 6.19 -10.66
CA SER A 129 -3.57 7.36 -11.01
C SER A 129 -2.21 6.92 -11.55
N LEU A 130 -2.01 7.12 -12.85
CA LEU A 130 -0.77 6.76 -13.52
C LEU A 130 0.29 7.84 -13.32
N LEU A 131 1.51 7.42 -12.99
CA LEU A 131 2.66 8.32 -12.88
C LEU A 131 3.34 8.42 -14.24
N ARG A 132 3.77 9.64 -14.61
CA ARG A 132 4.61 9.83 -15.79
C ARG A 132 6.05 9.44 -15.44
N GLY A 133 6.53 8.40 -16.10
CA GLY A 133 7.87 7.86 -15.88
C GLY A 133 7.95 6.90 -14.69
N ARG A 134 9.14 6.31 -14.50
CA ARG A 134 9.39 5.31 -13.45
C ARG A 134 9.80 5.98 -12.15
N VAL A 135 9.31 5.44 -11.04
CA VAL A 135 9.72 5.86 -9.70
C VAL A 135 11.10 5.26 -9.39
N ALA A 136 12.04 6.11 -8.98
CA ALA A 136 13.32 5.66 -8.43
C ALA A 136 13.15 5.34 -6.94
N PHE A 137 12.92 4.07 -6.61
CA PHE A 137 12.78 3.63 -5.22
C PHE A 137 14.12 3.65 -4.49
N LEU A 138 14.05 3.67 -3.16
CA LEU A 138 15.24 3.64 -2.30
C LEU A 138 15.65 2.19 -2.02
N HIS A 139 16.93 1.89 -2.22
CA HIS A 139 17.49 0.59 -1.91
C HIS A 139 17.38 0.30 -0.39
N PRO A 140 17.00 -0.92 0.04
CA PRO A 140 16.75 -1.26 1.44
C PRO A 140 17.98 -1.06 2.35
N ASP A 141 19.17 -1.43 1.88
CA ASP A 141 20.39 -1.30 2.70
C ASP A 141 21.08 0.07 2.61
N THR A 142 21.16 0.67 1.41
CA THR A 142 21.94 1.91 1.20
C THR A 142 21.11 3.17 1.34
N GLY A 143 19.77 3.05 1.28
CA GLY A 143 18.85 4.18 1.26
C GLY A 143 18.95 5.08 0.03
N ARG A 144 19.81 4.75 -0.94
CA ARG A 144 20.00 5.56 -2.15
C ARG A 144 18.89 5.26 -3.15
N ALA A 145 18.38 6.32 -3.78
CA ALA A 145 17.51 6.19 -4.94
C ALA A 145 18.30 5.59 -6.10
N VAL A 146 17.74 4.58 -6.77
CA VAL A 146 18.40 3.94 -7.91
C VAL A 146 17.60 4.26 -9.16
N SER A 147 18.21 5.00 -10.09
CA SER A 147 17.57 5.30 -11.37
C SER A 147 17.51 4.03 -12.21
N GLY A 148 16.30 3.55 -12.54
CA GLY A 148 16.10 2.43 -13.45
C GLY A 148 15.28 1.24 -12.93
N THR A 149 14.81 1.24 -11.68
CA THR A 149 13.92 0.16 -11.19
C THR A 149 12.54 0.18 -11.85
N ARG A 150 12.04 -1.00 -12.22
CA ARG A 150 10.91 -1.24 -13.14
C ARG A 150 9.55 -1.29 -12.42
N PHE A 151 9.00 -0.17 -11.98
CA PHE A 151 7.72 -0.20 -11.29
C PHE A 151 6.81 0.95 -11.77
N ASP A 152 5.80 0.58 -12.57
CA ASP A 152 4.83 1.51 -13.14
C ASP A 152 3.57 1.63 -12.25
N SER A 153 3.16 2.86 -11.95
CA SER A 153 1.83 3.39 -11.54
C SER A 153 0.91 2.80 -10.44
N ARG A 154 0.22 3.73 -9.75
CA ARG A 154 -0.62 3.58 -8.55
C ARG A 154 -2.10 3.24 -8.84
N PRO A 155 -2.66 2.19 -8.22
CA PRO A 155 -4.09 2.08 -8.00
C PRO A 155 -4.48 2.60 -6.61
N ARG A 156 -5.36 3.60 -6.56
CA ARG A 156 -6.01 4.04 -5.33
C ARG A 156 -7.33 3.27 -5.18
N LEU A 157 -7.55 2.56 -4.07
CA LEU A 157 -8.85 1.95 -3.76
C LEU A 157 -9.63 2.94 -2.90
N ALA A 158 -10.48 3.75 -3.54
CA ALA A 158 -11.33 4.71 -2.86
C ALA A 158 -12.78 4.54 -3.30
N GLY A 159 -13.65 4.18 -2.36
CA GLY A 159 -15.09 4.27 -2.56
C GLY A 159 -15.57 5.68 -2.21
N CYS A 160 -16.26 6.28 -3.16
CA CYS A 160 -17.09 7.44 -2.91
C CYS A 160 -18.45 6.95 -2.36
N GLY A 161 -18.85 7.46 -1.18
CA GLY A 161 -20.25 7.62 -0.79
C GLY A 161 -21.03 6.39 -0.29
N ALA A 162 -21.05 6.19 1.03
CA ALA A 162 -22.26 5.68 1.68
C ALA A 162 -23.29 6.83 1.75
N ARG A 163 -24.06 7.06 0.68
CA ARG A 163 -25.28 7.89 0.77
C ARG A 163 -26.36 7.08 1.49
N GLY A 164 -26.93 7.72 2.51
CA GLY A 164 -27.63 7.07 3.61
C GLY A 164 -28.89 6.29 3.24
N ALA A 165 -29.07 5.17 3.94
CA ALA A 165 -30.38 4.59 4.15
C ALA A 165 -31.10 5.43 5.22
N ARG A 166 -31.94 6.37 4.79
CA ARG A 166 -32.99 6.91 5.66
C ARG A 166 -33.92 5.75 5.99
N ARG A 167 -33.94 5.35 7.27
CA ARG A 167 -34.99 4.48 7.79
C ARG A 167 -36.30 5.27 7.69
N GLY A 168 -37.21 4.79 6.86
CA GLY A 168 -38.57 5.28 6.82
C GLY A 168 -39.23 5.02 8.17
N ASP A 169 -39.66 6.10 8.79
CA ASP A 169 -40.60 6.11 9.90
C ASP A 169 -41.92 5.49 9.42
N ARG A 170 -42.45 4.52 10.17
CA ARG A 170 -43.81 3.99 9.97
C ARG A 170 -44.61 4.36 11.20
N SER A 171 -45.41 5.42 11.06
CA SER A 171 -46.65 5.61 11.79
C SER A 171 -47.78 4.90 11.06
#